data_AF-A0A2J0PS03-F1
#
_entry.id   AF-A0A2J0PS03-F1
#
_cell.length_a   1.000
_cell.length_b   1.000
_cell.length_c   1.000
_cell.angle_alpha   90.00
_cell.angle_beta   90.00
_cell.angle_gamma   90.00
#
_symmetry.space_group_name_H-M   'P 1'
#
loop_
_entity.id
_entity.type
_entity.pdbx_description
1 polymer ?
#
loop_
_entity_poly.entity_id
_entity_poly.type
_entity_poly.pdbx_seq_one_letter_code
_entity_poly.pdbx_strand_id
1 'polypeptide(L)'
;MSSTGPTLNLTYDELLDEIKSILRVLSRHSSSSRDDSSTTAAFDRGSCSGAIALWYSLALSMRAPGRDCEEDRRQLRLLAGLILENQEPPADGR
;
A
#
# COMPACT_ATOMS: atom_id res chain seq x y z
N MET A 1 0.81 -8.81 -30.64
CA MET A 1 0.00 -9.45 -29.59
C MET A 1 -0.48 -8.36 -28.66
N SER A 2 -1.70 -7.88 -28.84
CA SER A 2 -2.27 -6.82 -28.00
C SER A 2 -2.71 -7.47 -26.70
N SER A 3 -1.91 -7.32 -25.64
CA SER A 3 -2.28 -7.78 -24.29
C SER A 3 -3.62 -7.13 -23.93
N THR A 4 -4.70 -7.91 -23.99
CA THR A 4 -6.06 -7.48 -23.66
C THR A 4 -6.25 -7.54 -22.15
N GLY A 5 -5.25 -7.03 -21.42
CA GLY A 5 -5.38 -6.82 -19.99
C GLY A 5 -6.37 -5.69 -19.74
N PRO A 6 -7.11 -5.70 -18.62
CA PRO A 6 -7.97 -4.58 -18.26
C PRO A 6 -7.13 -3.30 -18.26
N THR A 7 -7.48 -2.37 -19.15
CA THR A 7 -6.84 -1.06 -19.19
C THR A 7 -7.42 -0.28 -18.01
N LEU A 8 -6.61 -0.09 -16.97
CA LEU A 8 -6.96 0.79 -15.86
C LEU A 8 -6.97 2.22 -16.42
N ASN A 9 -8.15 2.72 -16.78
CA ASN A 9 -8.39 4.13 -17.13
C ASN A 9 -8.44 4.97 -15.85
N LEU A 10 -7.34 4.96 -15.10
CA LEU A 10 -7.18 5.69 -13.85
C LEU A 10 -5.88 6.48 -13.92
N THR A 11 -5.95 7.73 -13.48
CA THR A 11 -4.78 8.57 -13.27
C THR A 11 -4.00 8.10 -12.04
N TYR A 12 -2.76 8.56 -11.90
CA TYR A 12 -1.95 8.29 -10.72
C TYR A 12 -2.64 8.76 -9.43
N ASP A 13 -3.28 9.93 -9.45
CA ASP A 13 -3.97 10.49 -8.27
C ASP A 13 -5.20 9.67 -7.89
N GLU A 14 -6.00 9.25 -8.88
CA GLU A 14 -7.14 8.36 -8.62
C GLU A 14 -6.69 7.02 -8.06
N LEU A 15 -5.60 6.45 -8.59
CA LEU A 15 -5.00 5.23 -8.07
C LEU A 15 -4.51 5.41 -6.62
N LEU A 16 -3.90 6.56 -6.31
CA LEU A 16 -3.40 6.90 -4.98
C LEU A 16 -4.54 7.12 -3.97
N ASP A 17 -5.63 7.75 -4.37
CA ASP A 17 -6.80 7.96 -3.52
C ASP A 17 -7.56 6.65 -3.28
N GLU A 18 -7.67 5.80 -4.30
CA GLU A 18 -8.31 4.48 -4.18
C GLU A 18 -7.56 3.61 -3.17
N ILE A 19 -6.22 3.54 -3.26
CA ILE A 19 -5.45 2.73 -2.31
C ILE A 19 -5.54 3.29 -0.88
N LYS A 20 -5.57 4.62 -0.69
CA LYS A 20 -5.78 5.23 0.63
C LYS A 20 -7.15 4.85 1.20
N SER A 21 -8.19 4.83 0.37
CA SER A 21 -9.54 4.40 0.75
C SER A 21 -9.56 2.94 1.19
N ILE A 22 -8.97 2.04 0.39
CA ILE A 22 -8.87 0.60 0.70
C ILE A 22 -8.15 0.39 2.04
N LEU A 23 -7.00 1.05 2.23
CA LEU A 23 -6.24 0.94 3.48
C LEU A 23 -7.06 1.40 4.69
N ARG A 24 -7.81 2.50 4.59
CA ARG A 24 -8.71 2.96 5.67
C ARG A 24 -9.81 1.96 5.99
N VAL A 25 -10.38 1.30 4.99
CA VAL A 25 -11.41 0.27 5.19
C VAL A 25 -10.80 -0.94 5.91
N LEU A 26 -9.65 -1.42 5.46
CA LEU A 26 -8.92 -2.51 6.10
C LEU A 26 -8.57 -2.18 7.56
N SER A 27 -8.08 -0.98 7.84
CA SER A 27 -7.77 -0.53 9.20
C SER A 27 -9.01 -0.39 10.10
N ARG A 28 -10.18 -0.06 9.57
CA ARG A 28 -11.43 0.01 10.35
C ARG A 28 -11.93 -1.38 10.74
N HIS A 29 -11.77 -2.36 9.85
CA HIS A 29 -12.18 -3.75 10.11
C HIS A 29 -11.31 -4.40 11.19
N SER A 30 -10.00 -4.14 11.19
CA SER A 30 -9.10 -4.64 12.25
C SER A 30 -9.41 -4.04 13.62
N SER A 31 -9.82 -2.78 13.67
CA SER A 31 -10.16 -2.06 14.91
C SER A 31 -11.48 -2.51 15.56
N SER A 32 -12.39 -3.07 14.75
CA SER A 32 -13.73 -3.51 15.19
C SER A 32 -13.75 -4.98 15.61
N SER A 33 -12.76 -5.77 15.16
CA SER A 33 -12.47 -7.10 15.71
C SER A 33 -11.68 -6.94 17.01
N ARG A 34 -12.40 -6.85 18.13
CA ARG A 34 -11.82 -6.81 19.49
C ARG A 34 -11.26 -8.17 19.94
N ASP A 35 -11.25 -9.17 19.05
CA ASP A 35 -10.64 -10.46 19.27
C ASP A 35 -9.16 -10.38 18.95
N ASP A 36 -8.38 -10.28 20.02
CA ASP A 36 -6.93 -10.16 20.11
C ASP A 36 -6.21 -11.46 19.68
N SER A 37 -6.61 -12.05 18.55
CA SER A 37 -5.89 -13.19 17.96
C SER A 37 -4.78 -12.64 17.06
N SER A 38 -3.52 -12.99 17.37
CA SER A 38 -2.34 -12.56 16.62
C SER A 38 -2.41 -12.90 15.12
N THR A 39 -3.26 -13.85 14.75
CA THR A 39 -3.54 -14.27 13.37
C THR A 39 -4.34 -13.23 12.57
N THR A 40 -5.30 -12.54 13.18
CA THR A 40 -6.13 -11.52 12.50
C THR A 40 -5.29 -10.28 12.22
N ALA A 41 -4.50 -9.84 13.21
CA ALA A 41 -3.56 -8.73 13.04
C ALA A 41 -2.47 -9.01 11.97
N ALA A 42 -2.00 -10.27 11.87
CA ALA A 42 -1.05 -10.67 10.83
C ALA A 42 -1.69 -10.70 9.42
N PHE A 43 -2.93 -11.18 9.31
CA PHE A 43 -3.68 -11.18 8.07
C PHE A 43 -4.00 -9.77 7.57
N ASP A 44 -4.36 -8.86 8.48
CA ASP A 44 -4.63 -7.46 8.15
C ASP A 44 -3.36 -6.73 7.69
N ARG A 45 -2.21 -6.96 8.36
CA ARG A 45 -0.92 -6.45 7.89
C ARG A 45 -0.54 -7.01 6.52
N GLY A 46 -0.76 -8.31 6.30
CA GLY A 46 -0.52 -8.95 5.01
C GLY A 46 -1.37 -8.34 3.90
N SER A 47 -2.65 -8.10 4.17
CA SER A 47 -3.60 -7.48 3.24
C SER A 47 -3.19 -6.05 2.88
N CYS A 48 -2.84 -5.22 3.87
CA CYS A 48 -2.33 -3.88 3.62
C CYS A 48 -1.02 -3.88 2.82
N SER A 49 -0.08 -4.77 3.17
CA SER A 49 1.21 -4.88 2.47
C SER A 49 1.01 -5.29 1.00
N GLY A 50 0.13 -6.27 0.75
CA GLY A 50 -0.22 -6.70 -0.60
C GLY A 50 -0.87 -5.59 -1.43
N ALA A 51 -1.79 -4.84 -0.84
CA ALA A 51 -2.45 -3.71 -1.50
C ALA A 51 -1.43 -2.61 -1.89
N ILE A 52 -0.48 -2.29 -1.00
CA ILE A 52 0.58 -1.31 -1.28
C ILE A 52 1.55 -1.81 -2.36
N ALA A 53 1.90 -3.10 -2.34
CA ALA A 53 2.76 -3.70 -3.37
C ALA A 53 2.09 -3.63 -4.74
N LEU A 54 0.80 -3.97 -4.82
CA LEU A 54 0.02 -3.86 -6.05
C LEU A 54 -0.04 -2.43 -6.57
N TRP A 55 -0.37 -1.47 -5.69
CA TRP A 55 -0.37 -0.04 -6.02
C TRP A 55 0.98 0.40 -6.59
N TYR A 56 2.09 0.01 -5.97
CA TYR A 56 3.44 0.40 -6.41
C TYR A 56 3.79 -0.18 -7.79
N SER A 57 3.44 -1.43 -8.07
CA SER A 57 3.62 -2.02 -9.41
C SER A 57 2.81 -1.28 -10.49
N LEU A 58 1.59 -0.86 -10.16
CA LEU A 58 0.74 -0.08 -11.06
C LEU A 58 1.30 1.34 -11.26
N ALA A 59 1.71 2.00 -10.19
CA ALA A 59 2.35 3.33 -10.21
C ALA A 59 3.60 3.36 -11.12
N LEU A 60 4.48 2.35 -11.01
CA LEU A 60 5.65 2.22 -11.88
C LEU A 60 5.27 2.02 -13.35
N SER A 61 4.20 1.27 -13.60
CA SER A 61 3.70 1.01 -14.96
C SER A 61 3.08 2.25 -15.61
N MET A 62 2.51 3.16 -14.81
CA MET A 62 1.90 4.41 -15.27
C MET A 62 2.92 5.46 -15.72
N ARG A 63 4.23 5.27 -15.45
CA ARG A 63 5.32 6.19 -15.89
C ARG A 63 5.01 7.67 -15.60
N ALA A 64 4.50 7.98 -14.41
CA ALA A 64 4.15 9.34 -14.03
C ALA A 64 5.42 10.19 -13.85
N PRO A 65 5.73 11.16 -14.75
CA PRO A 65 6.93 11.97 -14.63
C PRO A 65 6.80 12.94 -13.44
N GLY A 66 7.86 13.05 -12.63
CA GLY A 66 7.92 13.97 -11.49
C GLY A 66 7.23 13.49 -10.20
N ARG A 67 6.67 12.27 -10.19
CA ARG A 67 6.14 11.64 -8.97
C ARG A 67 7.22 10.83 -8.26
N ASP A 68 7.36 11.03 -6.95
CA ASP A 68 8.17 10.17 -6.12
C ASP A 68 7.33 9.00 -5.60
N CYS A 69 7.25 7.95 -6.42
CA CYS A 69 6.51 6.74 -6.08
C CYS A 69 7.05 6.05 -4.81
N GLU A 70 8.32 6.29 -4.45
CA GLU A 70 8.92 5.75 -3.23
C GLU A 70 8.44 6.49 -1.98
N GLU A 71 8.35 7.83 -2.06
CA GLU A 71 7.80 8.63 -0.97
C GLU A 71 6.31 8.34 -0.77
N ASP A 72 5.53 8.27 -1.86
CA ASP A 72 4.11 7.90 -1.79
C ASP A 72 3.95 6.47 -1.22
N ARG A 73 4.83 5.52 -1.58
CA ARG A 73 4.86 4.17 -1.00
C ARG A 73 5.13 4.21 0.51
N ARG A 74 6.08 5.05 0.95
CA ARG A 74 6.41 5.24 2.38
C ARG A 74 5.19 5.76 3.14
N GLN A 75 4.51 6.78 2.61
CA GLN A 75 3.30 7.33 3.22
C GLN A 75 2.17 6.31 3.34
N LEU A 76 1.96 5.48 2.31
CA LEU A 76 0.95 4.42 2.37
C LEU A 76 1.27 3.37 3.44
N ARG A 77 2.55 3.01 3.62
CA ARG A 77 2.98 2.10 4.68
C ARG A 77 2.80 2.69 6.07
N LEU A 78 3.01 3.99 6.25
CA LEU A 78 2.72 4.70 7.50
C LEU A 78 1.21 4.71 7.78
N LEU A 79 0.39 5.02 6.77
CA LEU A 79 -1.07 5.02 6.88
C LEU A 79 -1.63 3.64 7.23
N ALA A 80 -1.00 2.58 6.73
CA ALA A 80 -1.33 1.19 7.05
C ALA A 80 -0.77 0.71 8.41
N GLY A 81 0.00 1.53 9.13
CA GLY A 81 0.67 1.14 10.38
C GLY A 81 1.73 0.04 10.21
N LEU A 82 2.27 -0.12 9.00
CA LEU A 82 3.29 -1.15 8.70
C LEU A 82 4.71 -0.69 9.07
N ILE A 83 4.93 0.62 9.12
CA ILE A 83 6.19 1.22 9.54
C ILE A 83 5.86 2.21 10.67
N LEU A 84 6.68 2.24 11.73
CA LEU A 84 6.71 3.39 12.64
C LEU A 84 7.51 4.51 11.97
N GLU A 85 7.12 5.78 12.16
CA GLU A 85 7.82 6.97 11.63
C GLU A 85 9.34 7.00 11.91
N ASN A 86 9.81 6.18 12.87
CA ASN A 86 11.20 6.06 13.29
C ASN A 86 11.92 4.77 12.84
N GLN A 87 11.38 3.96 11.92
CA GLN A 87 12.20 2.91 11.32
C GLN A 87 13.14 3.51 10.28
N GLU A 88 14.30 3.92 10.79
CA GLU A 88 15.55 4.06 10.05
C GLU A 88 15.71 2.87 9.09
N PRO A 89 16.20 3.06 7.85
CA PRO A 89 16.47 1.93 6.97
C PRO A 89 17.37 0.95 7.73
N PRO A 90 17.19 -0.37 7.58
CA PRO A 90 18.14 -1.31 8.14
C PRO A 90 19.51 -0.89 7.60
N ALA A 91 20.38 -0.41 8.50
CA ALA A 91 21.76 -0.12 8.17
C ALA A 91 22.30 -1.41 7.56
N ASP A 92 22.56 -1.36 6.25
CA ASP A 92 22.98 -2.52 5.50
C ASP A 92 24.25 -3.05 6.16
N GLY A 93 24.06 -4.16 6.86
CA GLY A 93 25.04 -4.74 7.76
C GLY A 93 25.97 -5.63 6.96
N ARG A 94 26.96 -4.99 6.33
CA ARG A 94 28.26 -5.55 5.95
C ARG A 94 28.38 -6.29 4.61
#